data_AF-R1BKN8-F1
#
_entry.id   AF-R1BKN8-F1
#
_cell.length_a   1.000
_cell.length_b   1.000
_cell.length_c   1.000
_cell.angle_alpha   90.00
_cell.angle_beta   90.00
_cell.angle_gamma   90.00
#
_symmetry.space_group_name_H-M   'P 1'
#
loop_
_entity.id
_entity.type
_entity.pdbx_description
1 polymer ?
#
loop_
_entity_poly.entity_id
_entity_poly.type
_entity_poly.pdbx_seq_one_letter_code
_entity_poly.pdbx_strand_id
1 'polypeptide(L)'
;MEGPGGDPGVTPRAVERLFAHAAELSALGSSFEFEVSCLEVYNEEVRDLLAPPPKGAEPRRARAAGKNRPRFVGLKSTRVATAEEVAPLLAAAQRVRSTASTKMNDRSSRSHYVFRMRIRRREGEGGGRRTSRRLTPRSVRDAGSERVKESGVSGEQMVEARAINKSLSSLGDVAALASGAKHVPFRNSKLTHLMQNALSGSLKTLPRRSSKTLMFVNISPLAKHYNESVSSLRFAQKVNGCLSSNKRGLPGK
;
A
#
# COMPACT_ATOMS: atom_id res chain seq x y z
N MET A 1 3.80 3.56 -10.87
CA MET A 1 2.74 2.63 -10.41
C MET A 1 1.51 2.65 -11.30
N GLU A 2 0.89 3.80 -11.59
CA GLU A 2 -0.30 3.86 -12.46
C GLU A 2 0.03 4.06 -13.94
N GLY A 3 1.15 4.74 -14.26
CA GLY A 3 1.53 5.08 -15.62
C GLY A 3 0.63 6.15 -16.26
N PRO A 4 1.05 6.79 -17.37
CA PRO A 4 0.18 7.63 -18.18
C PRO A 4 -0.88 6.79 -18.92
N GLY A 5 -1.93 7.44 -19.44
CA GLY A 5 -3.02 6.73 -20.14
C GLY A 5 -2.57 5.94 -21.37
N GLY A 6 -1.52 6.39 -22.07
CA GLY A 6 -0.92 5.68 -23.21
C GLY A 6 0.09 4.60 -22.84
N ASP A 7 0.52 4.53 -21.58
CA ASP A 7 1.42 3.48 -21.08
C ASP A 7 1.05 3.12 -19.62
N PRO A 8 0.11 2.18 -19.42
CA PRO A 8 -0.35 1.83 -18.09
C PRO A 8 0.80 1.24 -17.26
N GLY A 9 0.83 1.58 -15.98
CA GLY A 9 1.82 1.09 -15.03
C GLY A 9 1.48 -0.28 -14.44
N VAL A 10 2.18 -0.65 -13.38
CA VAL A 10 2.03 -1.95 -12.69
C VAL A 10 0.60 -2.18 -12.17
N THR A 11 -0.04 -1.18 -11.56
CA THR A 11 -1.36 -1.34 -10.92
C THR A 11 -2.45 -1.73 -11.93
N PRO A 12 -2.72 -0.95 -13.01
CA PRO A 12 -3.73 -1.32 -13.99
C PRO A 12 -3.44 -2.66 -14.67
N ARG A 13 -2.18 -2.91 -15.10
CA ARG A 13 -1.78 -4.19 -15.70
C ARG A 13 -1.98 -5.38 -14.75
N ALA A 14 -1.70 -5.20 -13.47
CA ALA A 14 -1.92 -6.25 -12.46
C ALA A 14 -3.41 -6.53 -12.25
N VAL A 15 -4.26 -5.49 -12.27
CA VAL A 15 -5.72 -5.64 -12.19
C VAL A 15 -6.24 -6.44 -13.37
N GLU A 16 -5.86 -6.08 -14.60
CA GLU A 16 -6.24 -6.82 -15.81
C GLU A 16 -5.85 -8.30 -15.72
N ARG A 17 -4.59 -8.58 -15.34
CA ARG A 17 -4.10 -9.96 -15.18
C ARG A 17 -4.84 -10.73 -14.08
N LEU A 18 -5.22 -10.07 -12.98
CA LEU A 18 -5.99 -10.71 -11.90
C LEU A 18 -7.39 -11.11 -12.36
N PHE A 19 -8.07 -10.26 -13.13
CA PHE A 19 -9.39 -10.56 -13.69
C PHE A 19 -9.32 -11.65 -14.76
N ALA A 20 -8.34 -11.59 -15.67
CA ALA A 20 -8.11 -12.64 -16.67
C ALA A 20 -7.90 -14.01 -16.02
N HIS A 21 -7.03 -14.09 -15.01
CA HIS A 21 -6.78 -15.34 -14.30
C HIS A 21 -7.99 -15.81 -13.48
N ALA A 22 -8.77 -14.90 -12.92
CA ALA A 22 -10.01 -15.26 -12.26
C ALA A 22 -11.07 -15.82 -13.22
N ALA A 23 -11.13 -15.32 -14.46
CA ALA A 23 -12.01 -15.85 -15.49
C ALA A 23 -11.62 -17.29 -15.87
N GLU A 24 -10.34 -17.57 -16.07
CA GLU A 24 -9.81 -18.93 -16.30
C GLU A 24 -10.22 -19.90 -15.18
N LEU A 25 -10.04 -19.49 -13.92
CA LEU A 25 -10.40 -20.31 -12.77
C LEU A 25 -11.91 -20.43 -12.56
N SER A 26 -12.69 -19.47 -13.06
CA SER A 26 -14.15 -19.51 -12.99
C SER A 26 -14.72 -20.54 -13.96
N ALA A 27 -14.09 -20.71 -15.13
CA ALA A 27 -14.40 -21.81 -16.05
C ALA A 27 -14.17 -23.20 -15.42
N LEU A 28 -13.34 -23.28 -14.37
CA LEU A 28 -13.08 -24.50 -13.60
C LEU A 28 -13.98 -24.65 -12.34
N GLY A 29 -15.05 -23.86 -12.22
CA GLY A 29 -16.02 -23.98 -11.11
C GLY A 29 -15.67 -23.20 -9.84
N SER A 30 -14.83 -22.17 -9.94
CA SER A 30 -14.60 -21.22 -8.85
C SER A 30 -15.44 -19.95 -9.01
N SER A 31 -15.87 -19.33 -7.91
CA SER A 31 -16.48 -17.99 -7.94
C SER A 31 -15.59 -16.97 -7.23
N PHE A 32 -15.64 -15.72 -7.71
CA PHE A 32 -14.82 -14.63 -7.21
C PHE A 32 -15.66 -13.40 -6.85
N GLU A 33 -15.31 -12.76 -5.74
CA GLU A 33 -15.80 -11.43 -5.37
C GLU A 33 -14.62 -10.47 -5.26
N PHE A 34 -14.72 -9.33 -5.94
CA PHE A 34 -13.72 -8.27 -5.91
C PHE A 34 -14.26 -7.00 -5.23
N GLU A 35 -13.48 -6.46 -4.28
CA GLU A 35 -13.77 -5.20 -3.60
C GLU A 35 -12.54 -4.30 -3.70
N VAL A 36 -12.70 -3.07 -4.19
CA VAL A 36 -11.63 -2.06 -4.33
C VAL A 36 -11.82 -0.95 -3.31
N SER A 37 -10.71 -0.47 -2.76
CA SER A 37 -10.65 0.69 -1.88
C SER A 37 -9.36 1.46 -2.12
N CYS A 38 -9.45 2.78 -2.17
CA CYS A 38 -8.31 3.68 -2.30
C CYS A 38 -8.28 4.60 -1.09
N LEU A 39 -7.11 4.77 -0.49
CA LEU A 39 -6.91 5.61 0.69
C LEU A 39 -5.58 6.33 0.58
N GLU A 40 -5.46 7.43 1.32
CA GLU A 40 -4.18 8.08 1.56
C GLU A 40 -3.85 8.10 3.05
N VAL A 41 -2.56 8.11 3.37
CA VAL A 41 -2.05 8.47 4.69
C VAL A 41 -1.39 9.83 4.56
N TYR A 42 -1.99 10.83 5.19
CA TYR A 42 -1.51 12.21 5.20
C TYR A 42 -1.51 12.72 6.63
N ASN A 43 -0.39 13.28 7.10
CA ASN A 43 -0.22 13.75 8.47
C ASN A 43 -0.67 12.73 9.55
N GLU A 44 -0.29 11.47 9.41
CA GLU A 44 -0.68 10.36 10.32
C GLU A 44 -2.21 10.13 10.45
N GLU A 45 -2.96 10.60 9.46
CA GLU A 45 -4.39 10.35 9.31
C GLU A 45 -4.65 9.52 8.05
N VAL A 46 -5.57 8.57 8.17
CA VAL A 46 -6.02 7.76 7.04
C VAL A 46 -7.27 8.40 6.46
N ARG A 47 -7.26 8.67 5.16
CA ARG A 47 -8.36 9.35 4.45
C ARG A 47 -8.86 8.49 3.30
N ASP A 48 -10.17 8.40 3.15
CA ASP A 48 -10.82 7.66 2.06
C ASP A 48 -10.82 8.51 0.77
N LEU A 49 -10.35 7.93 -0.33
CA LEU A 49 -10.29 8.59 -1.64
C LEU A 49 -11.44 8.21 -2.59
N LEU A 50 -12.28 7.22 -2.24
CA LEU A 50 -13.42 6.78 -3.06
C LEU A 50 -14.76 7.36 -2.60
N ALA A 51 -14.81 7.92 -1.39
CA ALA A 51 -15.93 8.71 -0.90
C ALA A 51 -15.68 10.18 -1.27
N PRO A 52 -16.38 10.75 -2.27
CA PRO A 52 -16.19 12.15 -2.61
C PRO A 52 -16.56 13.01 -1.40
N PRO A 53 -15.68 13.93 -0.96
CA PRO A 53 -16.06 14.88 0.06
C PRO A 53 -17.11 15.86 -0.48
N PRO A 54 -17.94 16.47 0.40
CA PRO A 54 -18.70 17.67 0.05
C PRO A 54 -17.76 18.72 -0.59
N LYS A 55 -18.29 19.58 -1.47
CA LYS A 55 -17.49 20.65 -2.10
C LYS A 55 -16.74 21.45 -1.04
N GLY A 56 -15.42 21.52 -1.15
CA GLY A 56 -14.55 22.26 -0.21
C GLY A 56 -14.21 21.55 1.10
N ALA A 57 -14.67 20.31 1.34
CA ALA A 57 -14.38 19.56 2.55
C ALA A 57 -13.20 18.58 2.40
N GLU A 58 -12.55 18.26 3.52
CA GLU A 58 -11.52 17.21 3.54
C GLU A 58 -12.11 15.81 3.31
N PRO A 59 -11.35 14.86 2.74
CA PRO A 59 -11.81 13.48 2.59
C PRO A 59 -12.05 12.81 3.95
N ARG A 60 -12.99 11.87 4.00
CA ARG A 60 -13.42 11.21 5.24
C ARG A 60 -12.27 10.47 5.93
N ARG A 61 -12.10 10.71 7.22
CA ARG A 61 -11.08 10.06 8.05
C ARG A 61 -11.50 8.65 8.43
N ALA A 62 -10.64 7.68 8.18
CA ALA A 62 -10.82 6.30 8.61
C ALA A 62 -10.08 6.04 9.94
N ARG A 63 -10.71 5.26 10.82
CA ARG A 63 -10.13 4.91 12.12
C ARG A 63 -9.58 3.50 12.10
N ALA A 64 -8.38 3.31 12.64
CA ALA A 64 -7.84 1.97 12.87
C ALA A 64 -8.60 1.30 14.02
N ALA A 65 -9.11 0.10 13.78
CA ALA A 65 -9.80 -0.75 14.76
C ALA A 65 -9.14 -2.14 14.83
N GLY A 66 -9.18 -2.73 16.02
CA GLY A 66 -8.64 -4.08 16.32
C GLY A 66 -7.21 -4.07 16.85
N LYS A 67 -6.97 -4.76 17.98
CA LYS A 67 -5.66 -4.80 18.68
C LYS A 67 -4.57 -5.53 17.89
N ASN A 68 -4.90 -6.66 17.24
CA ASN A 68 -3.92 -7.53 16.56
C ASN A 68 -4.07 -7.57 15.04
N ARG A 69 -5.17 -7.01 14.50
CA ARG A 69 -5.44 -6.98 13.06
C ARG A 69 -6.00 -5.61 12.69
N PRO A 70 -5.18 -4.70 12.15
CA PRO A 70 -5.65 -3.40 11.73
C PRO A 70 -6.77 -3.56 10.70
N ARG A 71 -7.97 -3.17 11.09
CA ARG A 71 -9.10 -2.93 10.20
C ARG A 71 -9.35 -1.44 10.23
N PHE A 72 -9.25 -0.78 9.08
CA PHE A 72 -9.65 0.61 8.98
C PHE A 72 -11.16 0.66 8.77
N VAL A 73 -11.87 1.17 9.76
CA VAL A 73 -13.32 1.39 9.74
C VAL A 73 -13.56 2.76 9.12
N GLY A 74 -14.56 2.85 8.23
CA GLY A 74 -14.90 4.09 7.52
C GLY A 74 -14.27 4.24 6.13
N LEU A 75 -13.56 3.22 5.63
CA LEU A 75 -13.14 3.18 4.22
C LEU A 75 -14.25 2.60 3.34
N LYS A 76 -14.70 3.38 2.36
CA LYS A 76 -15.56 2.88 1.29
C LYS A 76 -14.83 1.78 0.52
N SER A 77 -15.54 0.67 0.34
CA SER A 77 -15.10 -0.43 -0.52
C SER A 77 -16.15 -0.61 -1.59
N THR A 78 -15.77 -0.43 -2.84
CA THR A 78 -16.66 -0.57 -3.99
C THR A 78 -16.49 -1.98 -4.55
N ARG A 79 -17.59 -2.72 -4.74
CA ARG A 79 -17.56 -3.97 -5.48
C ARG A 79 -17.33 -3.68 -6.95
N VAL A 80 -16.53 -4.51 -7.59
CA VAL A 80 -16.25 -4.41 -9.03
C VAL A 80 -16.42 -5.79 -9.68
N ALA A 81 -17.01 -5.83 -10.87
CA ALA A 81 -17.20 -7.06 -11.64
C ALA A 81 -16.14 -7.22 -12.73
N THR A 82 -15.60 -6.11 -13.25
CA THR A 82 -14.65 -6.11 -14.36
C THR A 82 -13.40 -5.26 -14.06
N ALA A 83 -12.33 -5.47 -14.83
CA ALA A 83 -11.13 -4.64 -14.76
C ALA A 83 -11.40 -3.19 -15.17
N GLU A 84 -12.31 -2.99 -16.13
CA GLU A 84 -12.71 -1.68 -16.67
C GLU A 84 -13.36 -0.79 -15.61
N GLU A 85 -14.11 -1.38 -14.67
CA GLU A 85 -14.70 -0.65 -13.54
C GLU A 85 -13.66 -0.12 -12.54
N VAL A 86 -12.42 -0.66 -12.56
CA VAL A 86 -11.36 -0.23 -11.63
C VAL A 86 -10.67 1.04 -12.11
N ALA A 87 -10.49 1.22 -13.42
CA ALA A 87 -9.86 2.40 -13.99
C ALA A 87 -10.51 3.75 -13.57
N PRO A 88 -11.85 3.93 -13.65
CA PRO A 88 -12.48 5.17 -13.20
C PRO A 88 -12.36 5.38 -11.69
N LEU A 89 -12.28 4.31 -10.88
CA LEU A 89 -12.05 4.41 -9.44
C LEU A 89 -10.64 4.91 -9.12
N LEU A 90 -9.62 4.44 -9.85
CA LEU A 90 -8.25 4.94 -9.74
C LEU A 90 -8.19 6.42 -10.12
N ALA A 91 -8.81 6.80 -11.25
CA ALA A 91 -8.86 8.19 -11.71
C ALA A 91 -9.62 9.11 -10.73
N ALA A 92 -10.74 8.64 -10.15
CA ALA A 92 -11.47 9.37 -9.12
C ALA A 92 -10.62 9.57 -7.85
N ALA A 93 -9.93 8.54 -7.39
CA ALA A 93 -9.05 8.64 -6.23
C ALA A 93 -7.90 9.63 -6.45
N GLN A 94 -7.28 9.62 -7.64
CA GLN A 94 -6.24 10.60 -7.99
C GLN A 94 -6.80 12.02 -8.05
N ARG A 95 -8.00 12.22 -8.62
CA ARG A 95 -8.64 13.55 -8.61
C ARG A 95 -8.87 14.06 -7.19
N VAL A 96 -9.42 13.25 -6.29
CA VAL A 96 -9.64 13.65 -4.89
C VAL A 96 -8.32 14.03 -4.22
N ARG A 97 -7.28 13.21 -4.39
CA ARG A 97 -5.93 13.48 -3.88
C ARG A 97 -5.34 14.78 -4.42
N SER A 98 -5.47 15.02 -5.73
CA SER A 98 -4.99 16.25 -6.37
C SER A 98 -5.79 17.48 -5.95
N THR A 99 -7.12 17.42 -5.87
CA THR A 99 -7.96 18.56 -5.44
C THR A 99 -7.73 18.96 -3.98
N ALA A 100 -7.28 18.01 -3.16
CA ALA A 100 -6.90 18.27 -1.78
C ALA A 100 -5.51 18.93 -1.67
N SER A 101 -4.77 19.05 -2.78
CA SER A 101 -3.52 19.79 -2.93
C SER A 101 -3.83 21.23 -3.33
N THR A 102 -3.58 22.20 -2.46
CA THR A 102 -3.68 23.63 -2.80
C THR A 102 -2.36 24.11 -3.43
N LYS A 103 -2.35 25.26 -4.13
CA LYS A 103 -1.13 25.82 -4.75
C LYS A 103 0.06 26.00 -3.78
N MET A 104 -0.16 26.02 -2.47
CA MET A 104 0.89 26.10 -1.44
C MET A 104 1.37 24.73 -0.91
N ASN A 105 0.61 23.65 -1.13
CA ASN A 105 0.93 22.32 -0.64
C ASN A 105 0.76 21.31 -1.78
N ASP A 106 1.87 20.91 -2.40
CA ASP A 106 1.90 19.72 -3.26
C ASP A 106 1.72 18.46 -2.40
N ARG A 107 0.49 18.26 -1.93
CA ARG A 107 0.09 17.14 -1.09
C ARG A 107 0.19 15.80 -1.82
N SER A 108 0.28 15.82 -3.14
CA SER A 108 0.44 14.62 -3.99
C SER A 108 1.83 13.99 -3.88
N SER A 109 2.87 14.76 -3.55
CA SER A 109 4.21 14.24 -3.20
C SER A 109 4.36 13.97 -1.69
N ARG A 110 3.49 14.57 -0.88
CA ARG A 110 3.53 14.57 0.60
C ARG A 110 2.52 13.65 1.30
N SER A 111 1.89 12.74 0.56
CA SER A 111 0.94 11.75 1.10
C SER A 111 1.24 10.37 0.55
N HIS A 112 1.06 9.33 1.39
CA HIS A 112 1.19 7.94 0.96
C HIS A 112 -0.11 7.48 0.34
N TYR A 113 -0.11 7.14 -0.95
CA TYR A 113 -1.28 6.61 -1.62
C TYR A 113 -1.31 5.09 -1.54
N VAL A 114 -2.45 4.51 -1.16
CA VAL A 114 -2.62 3.07 -1.09
C VAL A 114 -3.86 2.63 -1.87
N PHE A 115 -3.61 1.86 -2.92
CA PHE A 115 -4.62 1.05 -3.60
C PHE A 115 -4.71 -0.31 -2.93
N ARG A 116 -5.93 -0.75 -2.59
CA ARG A 116 -6.20 -2.05 -2.00
C ARG A 116 -7.35 -2.73 -2.73
N MET A 117 -7.08 -3.91 -3.26
CA MET A 117 -8.10 -4.81 -3.79
C MET A 117 -8.23 -6.03 -2.87
N ARG A 118 -9.45 -6.43 -2.55
CA ARG A 118 -9.75 -7.64 -1.79
C ARG A 118 -10.45 -8.62 -2.72
N ILE A 119 -9.88 -9.81 -2.80
CA ILE A 119 -10.37 -10.90 -3.64
C ILE A 119 -10.83 -12.01 -2.71
N ARG A 120 -12.05 -12.49 -2.89
CA ARG A 120 -12.56 -13.69 -2.21
C ARG A 120 -12.85 -14.74 -3.27
N ARG A 121 -12.11 -15.84 -3.24
CA ARG A 121 -12.40 -17.03 -4.04
C ARG A 121 -13.23 -18.00 -3.22
N ARG A 122 -14.25 -18.59 -3.82
CA ARG A 122 -14.99 -19.73 -3.30
C ARG A 122 -14.85 -20.88 -4.31
N GLU A 123 -14.44 -22.05 -3.85
CA GLU A 123 -14.36 -23.26 -4.68
C GLU A 123 -15.54 -24.19 -4.34
N GLY A 124 -16.18 -24.76 -5.37
CA GLY A 124 -17.17 -25.83 -5.26
C GLY A 124 -18.65 -25.39 -5.32
N GLU A 125 -19.36 -25.85 -6.35
CA GLU A 125 -20.84 -25.89 -6.41
C GLU A 125 -21.43 -27.23 -5.92
N GLY A 126 -20.64 -28.30 -5.84
CA GLY A 126 -21.13 -29.63 -5.45
C GLY A 126 -20.71 -30.04 -4.04
N GLY A 127 -21.61 -29.90 -3.05
CA GLY A 127 -21.70 -30.65 -1.77
C GLY A 127 -20.50 -30.75 -0.82
N GLY A 128 -19.28 -30.40 -1.23
CA GLY A 128 -18.04 -30.54 -0.47
C GLY A 128 -17.66 -29.31 0.35
N ARG A 129 -16.61 -29.45 1.16
CA ARG A 129 -16.13 -28.43 2.11
C ARG A 129 -15.73 -27.14 1.38
N ARG A 130 -16.59 -26.12 1.44
CA ARG A 130 -16.36 -24.78 0.86
C ARG A 130 -15.05 -24.19 1.39
N THR A 131 -14.05 -24.07 0.52
CA THR A 131 -12.80 -23.37 0.81
C THR A 131 -12.94 -21.91 0.37
N SER A 132 -12.79 -20.98 1.32
CA SER A 132 -12.73 -19.55 1.03
C SER A 132 -11.30 -19.04 1.18
N ARG A 133 -10.72 -18.53 0.09
CA ARG A 133 -9.39 -17.92 0.08
C ARG A 133 -9.53 -16.41 -0.09
N ARG A 134 -8.80 -15.65 0.72
CA ARG A 134 -8.77 -14.18 0.68
C ARG A 134 -7.39 -13.69 0.30
N LEU A 135 -7.31 -12.93 -0.79
CA LEU A 135 -6.12 -12.18 -1.20
C LEU A 135 -6.39 -10.68 -0.98
N THR A 136 -5.35 -9.93 -0.64
CA THR A 136 -5.46 -8.47 -0.46
C THR A 136 -4.21 -7.79 -1.02
N PRO A 137 -4.02 -7.81 -2.36
CA PRO A 137 -2.96 -7.04 -3.00
C PRO A 137 -3.09 -5.56 -2.63
N ARG A 138 -1.94 -4.96 -2.38
CA ARG A 138 -1.80 -3.54 -2.04
C ARG A 138 -0.69 -2.95 -2.87
N SER A 139 -0.97 -1.82 -3.49
CA SER A 139 0.03 -0.97 -4.11
C SER A 139 0.13 0.29 -3.26
N VAL A 140 1.32 0.54 -2.73
CA VAL A 140 1.63 1.74 -1.94
C VAL A 140 2.54 2.61 -2.80
N ARG A 141 2.20 3.89 -2.94
CA ARG A 141 3.11 4.93 -3.40
C ARG A 141 3.50 5.72 -2.18
N ASP A 142 4.74 5.57 -1.77
CA ASP A 142 5.26 6.32 -0.65
C ASP A 142 5.42 7.79 -1.04
N ALA A 143 5.26 8.66 -0.05
CA ALA A 143 5.60 10.07 -0.15
C ALA A 143 7.10 10.25 -0.42
N GLY A 144 7.48 11.45 -0.86
CA GLY A 144 8.87 11.82 -1.06
C GLY A 144 9.74 11.56 0.17
N SER A 145 10.98 11.11 -0.05
CA SER A 145 11.94 10.79 1.02
C SER A 145 12.80 11.99 1.44
N GLU A 146 12.54 13.16 0.88
CA GLU A 146 13.38 14.34 1.06
C GLU A 146 13.46 14.79 2.52
N ARG A 147 14.67 15.17 2.93
CA ARG A 147 14.92 15.60 4.29
C ARG A 147 14.36 16.99 4.54
N VAL A 148 13.66 17.15 5.68
CA VAL A 148 13.12 18.44 6.14
C VAL A 148 14.18 19.55 6.16
N LYS A 149 15.43 19.23 6.53
CA LYS A 149 16.54 20.20 6.61
C LYS A 149 16.91 20.82 5.26
N GLU A 150 16.70 20.12 4.16
CA GLU A 150 17.04 20.58 2.81
C GLU A 150 15.86 21.31 2.13
N SER A 151 14.64 21.14 2.67
CA SER A 151 13.42 21.69 2.08
C SER A 151 13.15 23.17 2.41
N GLY A 152 13.87 23.76 3.37
CA GLY A 152 13.72 25.18 3.74
C GLY A 152 12.36 25.58 4.32
N VAL A 153 11.49 24.62 4.63
CA VAL A 153 10.11 24.85 5.10
C VAL A 153 10.06 25.28 6.57
N SER A 154 9.14 26.20 6.89
CA SER A 154 8.89 26.72 8.24
C SER A 154 7.41 26.59 8.64
N GLY A 155 7.11 26.76 9.93
CA GLY A 155 5.72 26.73 10.44
C GLY A 155 5.01 25.38 10.22
N GLU A 156 3.78 25.42 9.73
CA GLU A 156 2.93 24.23 9.51
C GLU A 156 3.52 23.25 8.49
N GLN A 157 4.22 23.75 7.47
CA GLN A 157 4.87 22.91 6.46
C GLN A 157 6.02 22.07 7.05
N MET A 158 6.69 22.57 8.09
CA MET A 158 7.69 21.80 8.83
C MET A 158 7.04 20.66 9.65
N VAL A 159 5.86 20.90 10.23
CA VAL A 159 5.11 19.86 10.95
C VAL A 159 4.68 18.75 9.98
N GLU A 160 4.18 19.13 8.81
CA GLU A 160 3.82 18.22 7.73
C GLU A 160 5.02 17.38 7.26
N ALA A 161 6.15 18.03 6.92
CA ALA A 161 7.35 17.36 6.45
C ALA A 161 7.94 16.39 7.51
N ARG A 162 7.82 16.72 8.80
CA ARG A 162 8.19 15.82 9.91
C ARG A 162 7.27 14.61 9.99
N ALA A 163 5.95 14.78 9.84
CA ALA A 163 5.00 13.67 9.88
C ALA A 163 5.23 12.67 8.74
N ILE A 164 5.53 13.17 7.55
CA ILE A 164 5.87 12.34 6.38
C ILE A 164 7.15 11.54 6.64
N ASN A 165 8.21 12.22 7.05
CA ASN A 165 9.48 11.57 7.34
C ASN A 165 9.40 10.59 8.53
N LYS A 166 8.53 10.85 9.51
CA LYS A 166 8.25 9.93 10.62
C LYS A 166 7.68 8.60 10.11
N SER A 167 6.73 8.65 9.17
CA SER A 167 6.11 7.44 8.62
C SER A 167 7.10 6.57 7.83
N LEU A 168 7.97 7.19 7.03
CA LEU A 168 9.05 6.51 6.29
C LEU A 168 10.14 5.96 7.22
N SER A 169 10.54 6.73 8.23
CA SER A 169 11.52 6.27 9.24
C SER A 169 10.98 5.05 9.99
N SER A 170 9.72 5.11 10.42
CA SER A 170 9.04 4.00 11.09
C SER A 170 8.97 2.76 10.19
N LEU A 171 8.79 2.94 8.87
CA LEU A 171 8.80 1.84 7.91
C LEU A 171 10.19 1.17 7.85
N GLY A 172 11.26 1.95 7.89
CA GLY A 172 12.64 1.47 7.95
C GLY A 172 12.94 0.69 9.23
N ASP A 173 12.48 1.20 10.38
CA ASP A 173 12.65 0.52 11.67
C ASP A 173 11.89 -0.82 11.70
N VAL A 174 10.64 -0.81 11.23
CA VAL A 174 9.81 -2.01 11.15
C VAL A 174 10.40 -3.03 10.19
N ALA A 175 10.95 -2.58 9.06
CA ALA A 175 11.69 -3.46 8.17
C ALA A 175 12.85 -4.09 8.94
N ALA A 176 13.80 -3.29 9.44
CA ALA A 176 14.99 -3.78 10.14
C ALA A 176 14.68 -4.78 11.27
N LEU A 177 13.61 -4.54 12.04
CA LEU A 177 13.22 -5.37 13.17
C LEU A 177 12.43 -6.63 12.79
N ALA A 178 11.87 -6.71 11.56
CA ALA A 178 11.10 -7.86 11.10
C ALA A 178 11.92 -9.17 11.02
N SER A 179 13.25 -9.07 10.99
CA SER A 179 14.18 -10.20 10.82
C SER A 179 14.53 -10.97 12.11
N GLY A 180 14.02 -10.58 13.27
CA GLY A 180 14.33 -11.31 14.51
C GLY A 180 14.03 -10.62 15.83
N ALA A 181 13.48 -9.40 15.83
CA ALA A 181 13.14 -8.72 17.07
C ALA A 181 11.91 -9.35 17.75
N LYS A 182 11.93 -9.44 19.08
CA LYS A 182 10.79 -9.90 19.90
C LYS A 182 9.57 -8.98 19.79
N HIS A 183 9.82 -7.68 19.58
CA HIS A 183 8.78 -6.67 19.38
C HIS A 183 9.10 -5.82 18.14
N VAL A 184 8.11 -5.62 17.27
CA VAL A 184 8.20 -4.75 16.10
C VAL A 184 7.16 -3.63 16.21
N PRO A 185 7.56 -2.36 16.18
CA PRO A 185 6.71 -1.23 16.54
C PRO A 185 5.82 -0.76 15.36
N PHE A 186 4.97 -1.66 14.85
CA PHE A 186 4.00 -1.38 13.78
C PHE A 186 3.01 -0.25 14.09
N ARG A 187 2.93 0.21 15.34
CA ARG A 187 2.00 1.27 15.75
C ARG A 187 2.60 2.67 15.72
N ASN A 188 3.90 2.80 15.44
CA ASN A 188 4.59 4.10 15.40
C ASN A 188 4.09 5.01 14.26
N SER A 189 3.53 4.43 13.20
CA SER A 189 2.87 5.14 12.12
C SER A 189 1.61 4.41 11.66
N LYS A 190 0.62 5.15 11.14
CA LYS A 190 -0.55 4.55 10.46
C LYS A 190 -0.14 3.77 9.23
N LEU A 191 0.91 4.18 8.52
CA LEU A 191 1.42 3.47 7.35
C LEU A 191 1.96 2.09 7.74
N THR A 192 2.83 2.03 8.75
CA THR A 192 3.38 0.76 9.24
C THR A 192 2.30 -0.14 9.83
N HIS A 193 1.29 0.44 10.48
CA HIS A 193 0.14 -0.31 10.96
C HIS A 193 -0.66 -0.88 9.79
N LEU A 194 -0.88 -0.11 8.73
CA LEU A 194 -1.55 -0.60 7.52
C LEU A 194 -0.76 -1.71 6.83
N MET A 195 0.56 -1.55 6.74
CA MET A 195 1.47 -2.50 6.10
C MET A 195 1.85 -3.68 6.99
N GLN A 196 1.37 -3.74 8.25
CA GLN A 196 1.72 -4.80 9.20
C GLN A 196 1.59 -6.19 8.58
N ASN A 197 0.46 -6.52 7.93
CA ASN A 197 0.28 -7.83 7.31
C ASN A 197 1.22 -8.10 6.11
N ALA A 198 1.71 -7.06 5.44
CA ALA A 198 2.64 -7.21 4.31
C ALA A 198 4.08 -7.45 4.80
N LEU A 199 4.48 -6.78 5.88
CA LEU A 199 5.83 -6.80 6.43
C LEU A 199 6.01 -7.90 7.50
N SER A 200 4.93 -8.31 8.17
CA SER A 200 4.95 -9.35 9.19
C SER A 200 5.02 -10.78 8.62
N GLY A 201 4.98 -10.95 7.30
CA GLY A 201 5.08 -12.27 6.65
C GLY A 201 6.39 -12.99 6.91
N SER A 202 7.40 -12.29 7.45
CA SER A 202 8.69 -12.84 7.87
C SER A 202 8.79 -13.12 9.38
N LEU A 203 7.79 -12.72 10.18
CA LEU A 203 7.81 -13.03 11.61
C LEU A 203 7.45 -14.50 11.83
N LYS A 204 8.38 -15.26 12.40
CA LYS A 204 8.22 -16.67 12.81
C LYS A 204 7.02 -16.93 13.73
N THR A 205 6.45 -15.89 14.35
CA THR A 205 5.39 -16.00 15.37
C THR A 205 3.95 -16.00 14.81
N LEU A 206 3.73 -15.79 13.50
CA LEU A 206 2.39 -15.92 12.90
C LEU A 206 2.32 -17.14 11.94
N PRO A 207 1.80 -18.31 12.39
CA PRO A 207 2.06 -19.59 11.72
C PRO A 207 1.34 -19.84 10.38
N ARG A 208 0.62 -18.88 9.78
CA ARG A 208 -0.32 -19.22 8.69
C ARG A 208 -0.49 -18.21 7.56
N ARG A 209 0.41 -17.24 7.36
CA ARG A 209 0.27 -16.28 6.25
C ARG A 209 1.60 -15.87 5.64
N SER A 210 1.96 -16.46 4.51
CA SER A 210 2.99 -15.93 3.61
C SER A 210 2.44 -14.72 2.88
N SER A 211 2.85 -13.51 3.27
CA SER A 211 2.69 -12.33 2.40
C SER A 211 3.85 -12.30 1.42
N LYS A 212 3.56 -12.00 0.15
CA LYS A 212 4.59 -11.66 -0.83
C LYS A 212 4.62 -10.14 -0.96
N THR A 213 5.80 -9.56 -0.79
CA THR A 213 5.99 -8.11 -0.84
C THR A 213 7.09 -7.83 -1.85
N LEU A 214 6.81 -6.96 -2.81
CA LEU A 214 7.76 -6.45 -3.79
C LEU A 214 7.87 -4.95 -3.56
N MET A 215 9.10 -4.44 -3.47
CA MET A 215 9.40 -3.02 -3.32
C MET A 215 10.06 -2.53 -4.60
N PHE A 216 9.54 -1.43 -5.16
CA PHE A 216 10.20 -0.68 -6.22
C PHE A 216 10.90 0.53 -5.59
N VAL A 217 12.12 0.80 -6.03
CA VAL A 217 12.92 1.94 -5.57
C VAL A 217 13.21 2.78 -6.80
N ASN A 218 12.61 3.95 -6.87
CA ASN A 218 12.81 4.87 -7.99
C ASN A 218 13.96 5.80 -7.66
N ILE A 219 14.95 5.87 -8.57
CA ILE A 219 16.17 6.65 -8.40
C ILE A 219 16.27 7.67 -9.54
N SER A 220 16.77 8.86 -9.22
CA SER A 220 17.01 9.90 -10.22
C SER A 220 18.48 9.87 -10.67
N PRO A 221 18.78 9.96 -11.97
CA PRO A 221 20.16 9.98 -12.47
C PRO A 221 20.84 11.35 -12.29
N LEU A 222 20.13 12.37 -11.81
CA LEU A 222 20.65 13.74 -11.71
C LEU A 222 21.62 13.88 -10.54
N ALA A 223 22.77 14.52 -10.78
CA ALA A 223 23.81 14.73 -9.76
C ALA A 223 23.30 15.43 -8.50
N LYS A 224 22.39 16.42 -8.65
CA LYS A 224 21.75 17.12 -7.53
C LYS A 224 20.94 16.21 -6.59
N HIS A 225 20.53 15.02 -7.05
CA HIS A 225 19.75 14.05 -6.27
C HIS A 225 20.61 12.89 -5.74
N TYR A 226 21.94 13.00 -5.80
CA TYR A 226 22.86 11.93 -5.40
C TYR A 226 22.62 11.45 -3.96
N ASN A 227 22.56 12.37 -3.00
CA ASN A 227 22.39 12.04 -1.58
C ASN A 227 21.05 11.36 -1.28
N GLU A 228 19.98 11.81 -1.92
CA GLU A 228 18.65 11.19 -1.80
C GLU A 228 18.65 9.80 -2.42
N SER A 229 19.23 9.64 -3.61
CA SER A 229 19.36 8.36 -4.30
C SER A 229 20.12 7.32 -3.47
N VAL A 230 21.24 7.70 -2.86
CA VAL A 230 22.00 6.84 -1.93
C VAL A 230 21.16 6.49 -0.71
N SER A 231 20.40 7.43 -0.16
CA SER A 231 19.52 7.19 0.99
C SER A 231 18.41 6.19 0.65
N SER A 232 17.76 6.32 -0.50
CA SER A 232 16.74 5.39 -0.99
C SER A 232 17.31 3.97 -1.20
N LEU A 233 18.51 3.85 -1.79
CA LEU A 233 19.17 2.55 -1.98
C LEU A 233 19.56 1.89 -0.65
N ARG A 234 20.09 2.65 0.31
CA ARG A 234 20.40 2.13 1.66
C ARG A 234 19.14 1.64 2.38
N PHE A 235 18.04 2.37 2.23
CA PHE A 235 16.75 1.94 2.75
C PHE A 235 16.29 0.63 2.10
N ALA A 236 16.37 0.53 0.78
CA ALA A 236 16.02 -0.68 0.03
C ALA A 236 16.83 -1.90 0.47
N GLN A 237 18.14 -1.72 0.69
CA GLN A 237 19.02 -2.77 1.20
C GLN A 237 18.55 -3.28 2.57
N LYS A 238 18.16 -2.37 3.49
CA LYS A 238 17.60 -2.75 4.79
C LYS A 238 16.31 -3.56 4.63
N VAL A 239 15.37 -3.10 3.80
CA VAL A 239 14.11 -3.80 3.54
C VAL A 239 14.35 -5.19 2.92
N ASN A 240 15.27 -5.29 1.97
CA ASN A 240 15.59 -6.56 1.31
C ASN A 240 16.15 -7.60 2.29
N GLY A 241 17.03 -7.20 3.22
CA GLY A 241 17.54 -8.08 4.27
C GLY A 241 16.45 -8.72 5.13
N CYS A 242 15.27 -8.09 5.18
CA CYS A 242 14.14 -8.56 5.97
C CYS A 242 13.25 -9.54 5.20
N LEU A 243 13.02 -9.26 3.91
CA LEU A 243 12.20 -10.09 3.03
C LEU A 243 12.89 -11.39 2.57
N SER A 244 14.23 -11.41 2.55
CA SER A 244 15.03 -12.56 2.08
C SER A 244 15.25 -13.66 3.13
N SER A 245 14.86 -13.44 4.40
CA SER A 245 14.85 -14.49 5.43
C SER A 245 13.79 -15.59 5.19
N ASN A 246 12.92 -15.41 4.20
CA ASN A 246 11.97 -16.41 3.71
C ASN A 246 12.65 -17.43 2.77
N LYS A 247 13.74 -18.07 3.23
CA LYS A 247 14.34 -19.22 2.53
C LYS A 247 13.36 -20.39 2.60
N ARG A 248 12.54 -20.55 1.56
CA ARG A 248 11.99 -21.87 1.25
C ARG A 248 13.19 -22.77 0.99
N GLY A 249 13.36 -23.81 1.81
CA GLY A 249 14.32 -24.86 1.54
C GLY A 249 14.10 -25.35 0.11
N LEU A 250 15.09 -25.12 -0.74
CA LEU A 250 15.23 -25.90 -1.96
C LEU A 250 15.47 -27.34 -1.49
N PRO A 251 14.74 -28.35 -1.98
CA PRO A 251 15.10 -29.73 -1.71
C PRO A 251 16.53 -29.94 -2.22
N GLY A 252 17.41 -30.36 -1.33
CA GLY A 252 18.77 -30.75 -1.68
C GLY A 252 18.73 -31.85 -2.73
N LYS A 253 19.69 -31.77 -3.66
CA LYS A 253 20.02 -32.85 -4.59
C LYS A 253 20.38 -34.12 -3.83
#